data_AF-A0A956DXH7-F1
#
_entry.id   AF-A0A956DXH7-F1
#
_cell.length_a   1.000
_cell.length_b   1.000
_cell.length_c   1.000
_cell.angle_alpha   90.00
_cell.angle_beta   90.00
_cell.angle_gamma   90.00
#
_symmetry.space_group_name_H-M   'P 1'
#
loop_
_entity.id
_entity.type
_entity.pdbx_description
1 polymer ?
#
loop_
_entity_poly.entity_id
_entity_poly.type
_entity_poly.pdbx_seq_one_letter_code
_entity_poly.pdbx_strand_id
1 'polypeptide(L)'
;AGLPVGEGTVGLDRRGHVVRTRGQRFGDEVEGALFIGVHVLSARLRERLPREGCLVGDVYLPALAAGEVIRAAPVVTAFSDVGTLDDYAAANFAWLERRGAGHHLAAGASVGPRVRLERAVVGEGARITGVGLVRDTILWPGAEAVAPLDGVVVTTRGQIVPWRPSRTVSAGGAAPR
;
A
#
# COMPACT_ATOMS: atom_id res chain seq x y z
N ALA A 1 13.06 7.83 6.12
CA ALA A 1 14.37 7.61 6.74
C ALA A 1 14.75 6.14 6.52
N GLY A 2 16.04 5.84 6.42
CA GLY A 2 16.54 4.47 6.34
C GLY A 2 16.17 3.64 7.55
N LEU A 3 16.09 2.32 7.38
CA LEU A 3 15.96 1.37 8.47
C LEU A 3 17.34 0.96 8.99
N PRO A 4 17.44 0.46 10.23
CA PRO A 4 18.66 -0.16 10.74
C PRO A 4 19.20 -1.27 9.82
N VAL A 5 20.50 -1.53 9.91
CA VAL A 5 21.16 -2.64 9.19
C VAL A 5 20.47 -3.96 9.52
N GLY A 6 20.18 -4.76 8.48
CA GLY A 6 19.49 -6.03 8.59
C GLY A 6 17.97 -5.94 8.59
N GLU A 7 17.39 -4.75 8.80
CA GLU A 7 15.94 -4.55 8.74
C GLU A 7 15.44 -4.31 7.31
N GLY A 8 14.14 -4.50 7.11
CA GLY A 8 13.52 -4.39 5.79
C GLY A 8 13.94 -5.50 4.83
N THR A 9 13.46 -5.37 3.59
CA THR A 9 13.61 -6.40 2.56
C THR A 9 14.87 -6.24 1.72
N VAL A 10 15.50 -5.06 1.76
CA VAL A 10 16.76 -4.77 1.06
C VAL A 10 17.75 -4.06 1.98
N GLY A 11 19.03 -4.21 1.72
CA GLY A 11 20.11 -3.48 2.38
C GLY A 11 20.98 -2.75 1.35
N LEU A 12 21.46 -1.57 1.74
CA LEU A 12 22.17 -0.63 0.89
C LEU A 12 23.59 -0.37 1.41
N ASP A 13 24.52 -0.10 0.50
CA ASP A 13 25.84 0.42 0.83
C ASP A 13 25.85 1.96 0.92
N ARG A 14 27.02 2.56 1.19
CA ARG A 14 27.17 4.03 1.28
C ARG A 14 26.89 4.77 -0.03
N ARG A 15 26.86 4.06 -1.17
CA ARG A 15 26.61 4.61 -2.51
C ARG A 15 25.16 4.40 -2.95
N GLY A 16 24.31 3.82 -2.10
CA GLY A 16 22.93 3.47 -2.42
C GLY A 16 22.81 2.26 -3.36
N HIS A 17 23.81 1.39 -3.39
CA HIS A 17 23.77 0.12 -4.13
C HIS A 17 23.14 -0.96 -3.27
N VAL A 18 22.30 -1.79 -3.88
CA VAL A 18 21.68 -2.93 -3.21
C VAL A 18 22.77 -3.98 -2.94
N VAL A 19 23.02 -4.26 -1.67
CA VAL A 19 23.98 -5.26 -1.19
C VAL A 19 23.32 -6.37 -0.37
N ARG A 20 22.03 -6.24 -0.05
CA ARG A 20 21.23 -7.31 0.53
C ARG A 20 19.84 -7.36 -0.08
N THR A 21 19.33 -8.55 -0.38
CA THR A 21 17.92 -8.78 -0.69
C THR A 21 17.57 -10.24 -0.47
N ARG A 22 16.32 -10.54 -0.08
CA ARG A 22 15.87 -11.91 0.23
C ARG A 22 16.79 -12.68 1.20
N GLY A 23 17.34 -11.97 2.19
CA GLY A 23 18.25 -12.52 3.19
C GLY A 23 19.68 -12.80 2.71
N GLN A 24 19.98 -12.66 1.41
CA GLN A 24 21.31 -12.86 0.85
C GLN A 24 22.09 -11.55 0.83
N ARG A 25 23.39 -11.60 1.19
CA ARG A 25 24.31 -10.46 1.21
C ARG A 25 25.39 -10.60 0.14
N PHE A 26 25.69 -9.49 -0.52
CA PHE A 26 26.64 -9.35 -1.64
C PHE A 26 27.68 -8.25 -1.39
N GLY A 27 27.65 -7.60 -0.22
CA GLY A 27 28.57 -6.53 0.17
C GLY A 27 28.26 -5.98 1.56
N ASP A 28 28.95 -4.89 1.92
CA ASP A 28 28.82 -4.23 3.22
C ASP A 28 27.57 -3.35 3.28
N GLU A 29 26.61 -3.77 4.11
CA GLU A 29 25.37 -3.06 4.37
C GLU A 29 25.57 -1.96 5.42
N VAL A 30 25.10 -0.75 5.12
CA VAL A 30 25.11 0.39 6.06
C VAL A 30 23.71 0.90 6.39
N GLU A 31 22.70 0.53 5.60
CA GLU A 31 21.32 0.96 5.78
C GLU A 31 20.35 -0.12 5.28
N GLY A 32 19.30 -0.41 6.04
CA GLY A 32 18.18 -1.25 5.61
C GLY A 32 17.09 -0.42 4.92
N ALA A 33 16.31 -1.02 4.03
CA ALA A 33 15.17 -0.37 3.39
C ALA A 33 14.07 -1.37 2.98
N LEU A 34 12.88 -0.84 2.73
CA LEU A 34 11.77 -1.58 2.14
C LEU A 34 11.79 -1.44 0.62
N PHE A 35 11.60 -2.57 -0.06
CA PHE A 35 11.49 -2.64 -1.50
C PHE A 35 10.02 -2.67 -1.91
N ILE A 36 9.56 -1.62 -2.59
CA ILE A 36 8.13 -1.37 -2.86
C ILE A 36 7.61 -1.94 -4.20
N GLY A 37 8.39 -2.75 -4.91
CA GLY A 37 7.93 -3.35 -6.18
C GLY A 37 8.03 -2.45 -7.41
N VAL A 38 8.57 -1.23 -7.29
CA VAL A 38 8.76 -0.31 -8.42
C VAL A 38 10.20 -0.36 -8.92
N HIS A 39 10.38 -0.46 -10.23
CA HIS A 39 11.68 -0.64 -10.85
C HIS A 39 11.83 0.21 -12.11
N VAL A 40 13.07 0.66 -12.35
CA VAL A 40 13.50 1.17 -13.65
C VAL A 40 14.53 0.18 -14.19
N LEU A 41 14.22 -0.45 -15.32
CA LEU A 41 15.08 -1.48 -15.93
C LEU A 41 15.83 -0.90 -17.13
N SER A 42 17.13 -1.15 -17.21
CA SER A 42 17.89 -0.87 -18.42
C SER A 42 17.50 -1.85 -19.54
N ALA A 43 17.74 -1.47 -20.80
CA ALA A 43 17.50 -2.35 -21.95
C ALA A 43 18.22 -3.71 -21.80
N ARG A 44 19.48 -3.68 -21.36
CA ARG A 44 20.29 -4.89 -21.09
C ARG A 44 19.66 -5.82 -20.06
N LEU A 45 19.09 -5.29 -18.97
CA LEU A 45 18.44 -6.14 -17.97
C LEU A 45 17.09 -6.65 -18.46
N ARG A 46 16.39 -5.83 -19.25
CA ARG A 46 15.11 -6.20 -19.89
C ARG A 46 15.27 -7.39 -20.84
N GLU A 47 16.37 -7.47 -21.58
CA GLU A 47 16.69 -8.59 -22.48
C GLU A 47 16.94 -9.91 -21.74
N ARG A 48 17.26 -9.86 -20.44
CA ARG A 48 17.49 -11.03 -19.58
C ARG A 48 16.23 -11.47 -18.84
N LEU A 49 15.10 -10.76 -19.00
CA LEU A 49 13.87 -11.12 -18.31
C LEU A 49 13.39 -12.48 -18.80
N PRO A 50 13.10 -13.42 -17.88
CA PRO A 50 12.48 -14.67 -18.27
C PRO A 50 11.06 -14.39 -18.77
N ARG A 51 10.57 -15.26 -19.66
CA ARG A 51 9.17 -15.21 -20.10
C ARG A 51 8.21 -15.39 -18.93
N GLU A 52 8.55 -16.27 -18.01
CA GLU A 52 7.83 -16.56 -16.77
C GLU A 52 8.85 -16.72 -15.64
N GLY A 53 8.60 -16.10 -14.48
CA GLY A 53 9.52 -16.17 -13.35
C GLY A 53 9.43 -14.99 -12.39
N CYS A 54 10.38 -14.93 -11.48
CA CYS A 54 10.52 -13.90 -10.47
C CYS A 54 11.67 -12.94 -10.83
N LEU A 55 11.34 -11.67 -11.06
CA LEU A 55 12.33 -10.62 -11.34
C LEU A 55 13.48 -10.57 -10.31
N VAL A 56 13.16 -10.64 -9.02
CA VAL A 56 14.20 -10.62 -7.98
C VAL A 56 15.00 -11.92 -7.96
N GLY A 57 14.32 -13.06 -8.04
CA GLY A 57 14.94 -14.38 -7.94
C GLY A 57 15.81 -14.74 -9.14
N ASP A 58 15.30 -14.51 -10.34
CA ASP A 58 15.86 -15.01 -11.59
C ASP A 58 16.75 -13.98 -12.29
N VAL A 59 16.64 -12.70 -11.90
CA VAL A 59 17.39 -11.61 -12.55
C VAL A 59 18.29 -10.88 -11.56
N TYR A 60 17.78 -10.45 -10.41
CA TYR A 60 18.55 -9.59 -9.51
C TYR A 60 19.58 -10.37 -8.70
N LEU A 61 19.18 -11.49 -8.09
CA LEU A 61 20.10 -12.32 -7.32
C LEU A 61 21.28 -12.80 -8.17
N PRO A 62 21.09 -13.34 -9.41
CA PRO A 62 22.21 -13.70 -10.27
C PRO A 62 23.07 -12.52 -10.69
N ALA A 63 22.49 -11.34 -10.97
CA ALA A 63 23.25 -10.15 -11.33
C ALA A 63 24.13 -9.67 -10.17
N LEU A 64 23.59 -9.62 -8.95
CA LEU A 64 24.34 -9.27 -7.73
C LEU A 64 25.45 -10.29 -7.43
N ALA A 65 25.17 -11.58 -7.61
CA ALA A 65 26.17 -12.64 -7.45
C ALA A 65 27.31 -12.51 -8.47
N ALA A 66 27.02 -12.00 -9.68
CA ALA A 66 28.02 -11.69 -10.71
C ALA A 66 28.75 -10.35 -10.49
N GLY A 67 28.47 -9.64 -9.39
CA GLY A 67 29.07 -8.33 -9.08
C GLY A 67 28.48 -7.16 -9.87
N GLU A 68 27.34 -7.35 -10.55
CA GLU A 68 26.64 -6.25 -11.19
C GLU A 68 26.00 -5.33 -10.15
N VAL A 69 25.89 -4.04 -10.49
CA VAL A 69 25.37 -3.02 -9.58
C VAL A 69 23.87 -2.81 -9.82
N ILE A 70 23.08 -2.98 -8.77
CA ILE A 70 21.68 -2.54 -8.71
C ILE A 70 21.61 -1.33 -7.79
N ARG A 71 21.03 -0.23 -8.27
CA ARG A 71 20.89 1.02 -7.49
C ARG A 71 19.49 1.11 -6.92
N ALA A 72 19.38 1.56 -5.67
CA ALA A 72 18.11 1.97 -5.10
C ALA A 72 17.79 3.42 -5.50
N ALA A 73 16.51 3.69 -5.74
CA ALA A 73 15.98 5.04 -5.86
C ALA A 73 15.05 5.29 -4.67
N PRO A 74 15.24 6.36 -3.88
CA PRO A 74 14.39 6.65 -2.74
C PRO A 74 12.99 7.04 -3.22
N VAL A 75 11.97 6.57 -2.50
CA VAL A 75 10.59 7.02 -2.70
C VAL A 75 10.45 8.39 -2.02
N VAL A 76 10.18 9.42 -2.82
CA VAL A 76 10.11 10.83 -2.34
C VAL A 76 8.70 11.27 -1.94
N THR A 77 7.70 10.42 -2.19
CA THR A 77 6.30 10.65 -1.84
C THR A 77 5.76 9.57 -0.91
N ALA A 78 4.59 9.80 -0.32
CA ALA A 78 3.95 8.78 0.49
C ALA A 78 3.68 7.50 -0.33
N PHE A 79 3.97 6.35 0.27
CA PHE A 79 3.60 5.03 -0.21
C PHE A 79 2.80 4.33 0.89
N SER A 80 1.74 3.63 0.51
CA SER A 80 0.96 2.78 1.40
C SER A 80 0.91 1.39 0.79
N ASP A 81 1.40 0.40 1.53
CA ASP A 81 1.13 -0.99 1.18
C ASP A 81 -0.35 -1.26 1.47
N VAL A 82 -1.04 -1.88 0.51
CA VAL A 82 -2.48 -2.20 0.59
C VAL A 82 -2.69 -3.72 0.48
N GLY A 83 -1.69 -4.50 0.88
CA GLY A 83 -1.69 -5.96 0.81
C GLY A 83 -2.74 -6.66 1.68
N THR A 84 -3.36 -5.96 2.63
CA THR A 84 -4.50 -6.46 3.41
C THR A 84 -5.71 -5.55 3.26
N LEU A 85 -6.90 -6.05 3.61
CA LEU A 85 -8.12 -5.24 3.59
C LEU A 85 -8.07 -4.08 4.60
N ASP A 86 -7.45 -4.32 5.77
CA ASP A 86 -7.30 -3.30 6.81
C ASP A 86 -6.36 -2.18 6.33
N ASP A 87 -5.23 -2.53 5.71
CA ASP A 87 -4.29 -1.55 5.16
C ASP A 87 -4.89 -0.79 3.95
N TYR A 88 -5.65 -1.49 3.11
CA TYR A 88 -6.44 -0.87 2.04
C TYR A 88 -7.43 0.17 2.59
N ALA A 89 -8.18 -0.19 3.63
CA ALA A 89 -9.16 0.71 4.23
C ALA A 89 -8.47 1.92 4.89
N ALA A 90 -7.40 1.66 5.66
CA ALA A 90 -6.59 2.70 6.27
C ALA A 90 -6.01 3.68 5.23
N ALA A 91 -5.49 3.18 4.10
CA ALA A 91 -4.96 4.01 3.02
C ALA A 91 -6.02 4.92 2.40
N ASN A 92 -7.25 4.42 2.21
CA ASN A 92 -8.38 5.20 1.70
C ASN A 92 -8.82 6.31 2.67
N PHE A 93 -8.91 6.01 3.96
CA PHE A 93 -9.27 7.03 4.95
C PHE A 93 -8.16 8.06 5.15
N ALA A 94 -6.89 7.65 5.15
CA ALA A 94 -5.77 8.58 5.16
C ALA A 94 -5.78 9.49 3.92
N TRP A 95 -6.21 8.97 2.76
CA TRP A 95 -6.41 9.77 1.56
C TRP A 95 -7.57 10.78 1.69
N LEU A 96 -8.71 10.39 2.30
CA LEU A 96 -9.80 11.33 2.60
C LEU A 96 -9.35 12.46 3.54
N GLU A 97 -8.66 12.10 4.61
CA GLU A 97 -8.09 13.03 5.60
C GLU A 97 -7.17 14.06 4.94
N ARG A 98 -6.23 13.61 4.10
CA ARG A 98 -5.32 14.51 3.35
C ARG A 98 -6.06 15.48 2.42
N ARG A 99 -7.27 15.13 1.98
CA ARG A 99 -8.13 15.99 1.16
C ARG A 99 -9.02 16.91 1.98
N GLY A 100 -9.05 16.78 3.31
CA GLY A 100 -10.01 17.45 4.18
C GLY A 100 -11.46 17.08 3.87
N ALA A 101 -11.71 15.88 3.32
CA ALA A 101 -13.01 15.46 2.85
C ALA A 101 -13.66 14.46 3.83
N GLY A 102 -14.90 14.74 4.24
CA GLY A 102 -15.67 13.83 5.09
C GLY A 102 -16.18 12.58 4.36
N HIS A 103 -16.24 12.59 3.02
CA HIS A 103 -16.56 11.42 2.20
C HIS A 103 -16.12 11.66 0.74
N HIS A 104 -16.14 10.59 -0.07
CA HIS A 104 -15.95 10.65 -1.51
C HIS A 104 -17.03 9.86 -2.24
N LEU A 105 -17.61 10.46 -3.28
CA LEU A 105 -18.47 9.80 -4.26
C LEU A 105 -17.72 9.78 -5.60
N ALA A 106 -17.45 8.59 -6.12
CA ALA A 106 -16.91 8.43 -7.46
C ALA A 106 -18.00 8.65 -8.53
N ALA A 107 -17.59 8.65 -9.81
CA ALA A 107 -18.52 8.85 -10.92
C ALA A 107 -19.68 7.83 -10.88
N GLY A 108 -20.90 8.30 -11.12
CA GLY A 108 -22.10 7.43 -11.15
C GLY A 108 -22.51 6.81 -9.81
N ALA A 109 -21.80 7.09 -8.72
CA ALA A 109 -22.22 6.66 -7.39
C ALA A 109 -23.53 7.36 -6.98
N SER A 110 -24.42 6.64 -6.30
CA SER A 110 -25.66 7.24 -5.79
C SER A 110 -25.94 6.87 -4.33
N VAL A 111 -26.53 7.83 -3.62
CA VAL A 111 -26.82 7.73 -2.20
C VAL A 111 -28.26 8.15 -1.98
N GLY A 112 -29.03 7.32 -1.29
CA GLY A 112 -30.43 7.59 -0.98
C GLY A 112 -30.59 8.89 -0.18
N PRO A 113 -31.69 9.64 -0.38
CA PRO A 113 -31.86 10.99 0.18
C PRO A 113 -31.91 11.03 1.72
N ARG A 114 -32.07 9.87 2.37
CA ARG A 114 -32.14 9.72 3.83
C ARG A 114 -30.89 9.05 4.42
N VAL A 115 -29.82 8.94 3.64
CA VAL A 115 -28.54 8.38 4.06
C VAL A 115 -27.53 9.51 4.28
N ARG A 116 -26.88 9.51 5.44
CA ARG A 116 -25.80 10.44 5.78
C ARG A 116 -24.47 9.70 5.69
N LEU A 117 -23.45 10.34 5.13
CA LEU A 117 -22.10 9.80 5.03
C LEU A 117 -21.14 10.48 6.01
N GLU A 118 -20.36 9.69 6.72
CA GLU A 118 -19.24 10.13 7.55
C GLU A 118 -18.03 9.23 7.32
N ARG A 119 -16.89 9.80 6.96
CA ARG A 119 -15.65 9.08 6.61
C ARG A 119 -15.93 7.87 5.71
N ALA A 120 -16.53 8.12 4.54
CA ALA A 120 -16.97 7.08 3.62
C ALA A 120 -16.41 7.25 2.20
N VAL A 121 -16.08 6.15 1.52
CA VAL A 121 -15.67 6.14 0.10
C VAL A 121 -16.67 5.29 -0.68
N VAL A 122 -17.34 5.90 -1.65
CA VAL A 122 -18.32 5.21 -2.51
C VAL A 122 -17.75 5.10 -3.91
N GLY A 123 -17.39 3.87 -4.30
CA GLY A 123 -16.77 3.55 -5.58
C GLY A 123 -17.68 3.81 -6.78
N GLU A 124 -17.08 3.77 -7.97
CA GLU A 124 -17.76 4.10 -9.23
C GLU A 124 -19.03 3.25 -9.42
N GLY A 125 -20.15 3.91 -9.74
CA GLY A 125 -21.44 3.24 -9.96
C GLY A 125 -22.06 2.56 -8.73
N ALA A 126 -21.43 2.64 -7.55
CA ALA A 126 -21.94 2.02 -6.33
C ALA A 126 -23.18 2.74 -5.80
N ARG A 127 -24.08 2.00 -5.13
CA ARG A 127 -25.37 2.51 -4.66
C ARG A 127 -25.60 2.23 -3.20
N ILE A 128 -26.00 3.26 -2.46
CA ILE A 128 -26.46 3.14 -1.07
C ILE A 128 -27.91 3.55 -1.00
N THR A 129 -28.77 2.70 -0.46
CA THR A 129 -30.19 3.00 -0.21
C THR A 129 -30.52 2.92 1.29
N GLY A 130 -31.79 3.09 1.66
CA GLY A 130 -32.24 2.99 3.04
C GLY A 130 -32.25 4.33 3.79
N VAL A 131 -32.05 4.26 5.10
CA VAL A 131 -32.12 5.40 6.03
C VAL A 131 -31.06 5.23 7.11
N GLY A 132 -30.34 6.31 7.43
CA GLY A 132 -29.42 6.33 8.56
C GLY A 132 -27.99 6.71 8.19
N LEU A 133 -27.07 6.41 9.11
CA LEU A 133 -25.67 6.77 8.98
C LEU A 133 -24.87 5.64 8.32
N VAL A 134 -24.02 6.00 7.35
CA VAL A 134 -22.94 5.16 6.84
C VAL A 134 -21.64 5.80 7.26
N ARG A 135 -20.92 5.10 8.13
CA ARG A 135 -19.70 5.57 8.77
C ARG A 135 -18.56 4.60 8.55
N ASP A 136 -17.35 5.13 8.35
CA ASP A 136 -16.12 4.33 8.31
C ASP A 136 -16.19 3.19 7.30
N THR A 137 -16.80 3.49 6.16
CA THR A 137 -17.25 2.48 5.20
C THR A 137 -16.72 2.76 3.80
N ILE A 138 -16.31 1.69 3.10
CA ILE A 138 -15.89 1.74 1.70
C ILE A 138 -16.80 0.84 0.89
N LEU A 139 -17.44 1.38 -0.14
CA LEU A 139 -18.09 0.58 -1.17
C LEU A 139 -17.15 0.47 -2.35
N TRP A 140 -16.84 -0.75 -2.78
CA TRP A 140 -16.12 -0.99 -4.03
C TRP A 140 -16.97 -0.60 -5.25
N PRO A 141 -16.33 -0.41 -6.42
CA PRO A 141 -17.06 -0.12 -7.65
C PRO A 141 -18.20 -1.11 -7.90
N GLY A 142 -19.37 -0.58 -8.25
CA GLY A 142 -20.60 -1.32 -8.51
C GLY A 142 -21.27 -1.96 -7.30
N ALA A 143 -20.73 -1.80 -6.09
CA ALA A 143 -21.32 -2.39 -4.90
C ALA A 143 -22.68 -1.77 -4.57
N GLU A 144 -23.61 -2.58 -4.08
CA GLU A 144 -24.91 -2.14 -3.57
C GLU A 144 -25.00 -2.42 -2.07
N ALA A 145 -25.52 -1.46 -1.32
CA ALA A 145 -25.70 -1.62 0.12
C ALA A 145 -26.92 -0.84 0.63
N VAL A 146 -27.37 -1.21 1.83
CA VAL A 146 -28.48 -0.57 2.54
C VAL A 146 -27.95 -0.02 3.86
N ALA A 147 -28.21 1.26 4.13
CA ALA A 147 -27.86 1.91 5.39
C ALA A 147 -28.74 1.38 6.56
N PRO A 148 -28.22 1.38 7.81
CA PRO A 148 -26.93 1.91 8.26
C PRO A 148 -25.75 0.95 8.09
N LEU A 149 -24.53 1.48 8.00
CA LEU A 149 -23.28 0.73 7.93
C LEU A 149 -22.20 1.40 8.79
N ASP A 150 -21.37 0.60 9.45
CA ASP A 150 -20.31 1.11 10.32
C ASP A 150 -19.08 0.19 10.29
N GLY A 151 -17.93 0.72 9.88
CA GLY A 151 -16.66 -0.01 9.95
C GLY A 151 -16.54 -1.19 8.98
N VAL A 152 -17.06 -1.07 7.75
CA VAL A 152 -17.10 -2.18 6.78
C VAL A 152 -16.60 -1.80 5.39
N VAL A 153 -16.08 -2.78 4.66
CA VAL A 153 -15.88 -2.72 3.22
C VAL A 153 -16.96 -3.57 2.56
N VAL A 154 -17.74 -2.97 1.65
CA VAL A 154 -18.72 -3.70 0.83
C VAL A 154 -18.09 -4.00 -0.53
N THR A 155 -17.92 -5.28 -0.83
CA THR A 155 -17.29 -5.71 -2.08
C THR A 155 -18.25 -5.58 -3.26
N THR A 156 -17.74 -5.67 -4.49
CA THR A 156 -18.56 -5.67 -5.72
C THR A 156 -19.59 -6.81 -5.76
N ARG A 157 -19.40 -7.88 -4.97
CA ARG A 157 -20.38 -8.98 -4.84
C ARG A 157 -21.41 -8.73 -3.73
N GLY A 158 -21.43 -7.54 -3.14
CA GLY A 158 -22.30 -7.19 -2.01
C GLY A 158 -21.87 -7.83 -0.69
N GLN A 159 -20.68 -8.43 -0.60
CA GLN A 159 -20.20 -8.99 0.68
C GLN A 159 -19.80 -7.85 1.60
N ILE A 160 -20.31 -7.88 2.82
CA ILE A 160 -19.97 -6.91 3.87
C ILE A 160 -18.84 -7.52 4.71
N VAL A 161 -17.66 -6.93 4.63
CA VAL A 161 -16.47 -7.40 5.35
C VAL A 161 -16.06 -6.33 6.36
N PRO A 162 -16.07 -6.64 7.67
CA PRO A 162 -15.54 -5.73 8.67
C PRO A 162 -14.05 -5.46 8.41
N TRP A 163 -13.65 -4.20 8.55
CA TRP A 163 -12.23 -3.85 8.61
C TRP A 163 -11.90 -3.36 10.02
N ARG A 164 -10.65 -3.53 10.43
CA ARG A 164 -10.18 -3.09 11.73
C ARG A 164 -9.05 -2.09 11.54
N PRO A 165 -9.10 -0.93 12.23
CA PRO A 165 -7.94 -0.06 12.27
C PRO A 165 -6.78 -0.84 12.88
N SER A 166 -5.67 -0.95 12.14
CA SER A 166 -4.41 -1.42 12.67
C SER A 166 -4.09 -0.54 13.88
N ARG A 167 -3.99 -1.14 15.08
CA ARG A 167 -3.48 -0.40 16.25
C ARG A 167 -2.13 0.15 15.84
N THR A 168 -1.98 1.47 15.83
CA THR A 168 -0.71 2.12 15.56
C THR A 168 0.31 1.56 16.54
N VAL A 169 1.28 0.77 16.06
CA VAL A 169 2.52 0.58 16.81
C VAL A 169 3.23 1.90 16.67
N SER A 170 3.09 2.75 17.68
CA SER A 170 3.85 3.98 17.81
C SER A 170 5.33 3.62 17.73
N ALA A 171 5.98 3.95 16.62
CA ALA A 171 7.44 3.93 16.56
C ALA A 171 7.95 4.98 17.56
N GLY A 172 8.45 4.50 18.69
CA GLY A 172 9.38 5.18 19.60
C GLY A 172 9.13 6.66 19.87
N GLY A 173 8.36 6.96 20.92
CA GLY A 173 8.50 8.25 21.60
C GLY A 173 9.93 8.39 22.13
N ALA A 174 10.61 9.46 21.72
CA ALA A 174 11.86 9.86 22.34
C ALA A 174 11.62 10.13 23.84
N ALA A 175 12.38 9.47 24.69
CA ALA A 175 12.42 9.80 26.11
C ALA A 175 13.02 11.21 26.28
N PRO A 176 12.41 12.08 27.11
CA PRO A 176 13.02 13.36 27.47
C PRO A 176 14.27 13.10 28.32
N ARG A 177 15.26 13.97 28.12
CA ARG A 177 16.58 13.97 28.75
C ARG A 177 16.52 14.10 30.27
#